data_AF-A0A524B7G7-F1
#
_entry.id   AF-A0A524B7G7-F1
#
_cell.length_a   1.000
_cell.length_b   1.000
_cell.length_c   1.000
_cell.angle_alpha   90.00
_cell.angle_beta   90.00
_cell.angle_gamma   90.00
#
_symmetry.space_group_name_H-M   'P 1'
#
loop_
_entity.id
_entity.type
_entity.pdbx_description
1 polymer ?
#
loop_
_entity_poly.entity_id
_entity_poly.type
_entity_poly.pdbx_seq_one_letter_code
_entity_poly.pdbx_strand_id
1 'polypeptide(L)'
;MTESHRIGDEVAPESRVPGEHVSARWAEWRRSVDLDKYDARWESMAARGESVHGEADALARLVRDHFGGRALTVLDAGCGTGRLGIELDRRGHRVIGVDLDPDMIERARRKAPGIEWHAVDLATFTTDRRFDIIVMAGNIPNFCAPGDQARIVANLARLLAPGGLLVAGWSQESRADSYHADRFIAEGEANSLALASAWKNWDGDAFDDSDYAVVVLAGRD
;
A
#
# COMPACT_ATOMS: atom_id res chain seq x y z
N MET A 1 21.00 -21.61 4.80
CA MET A 1 20.59 -21.73 3.39
C MET A 1 19.55 -20.65 3.17
N THR A 2 19.91 -19.55 2.50
CA THR A 2 18.96 -18.50 2.13
C THR A 2 18.11 -19.04 0.99
N GLU A 3 16.85 -19.39 1.27
CA GLU A 3 15.89 -19.70 0.22
C GLU A 3 15.73 -18.46 -0.67
N SER A 4 16.22 -18.56 -1.90
CA SER A 4 16.02 -17.55 -2.94
C SER A 4 14.56 -17.59 -3.36
N HIS A 5 13.73 -16.77 -2.73
CA HIS A 5 12.34 -16.60 -3.13
C HIS A 5 12.31 -15.86 -4.46
N ARG A 6 11.58 -16.37 -5.47
CA ARG A 6 11.42 -15.61 -6.71
C ARG A 6 10.48 -14.45 -6.45
N ILE A 7 10.91 -13.27 -6.88
CA ILE A 7 10.07 -12.10 -7.09
C ILE A 7 10.01 -11.90 -8.60
N GLY A 8 8.84 -11.52 -9.12
CA GLY A 8 8.61 -11.31 -10.55
C GLY A 8 9.59 -10.33 -11.19
N ASP A 9 9.52 -10.21 -12.52
CA ASP A 9 10.44 -9.36 -13.28
C ASP A 9 10.37 -7.91 -12.79
N GLU A 10 11.50 -7.38 -12.30
CA GLU A 10 11.61 -5.97 -11.93
C GLU A 10 11.39 -5.09 -13.16
N VAL A 11 10.69 -3.97 -12.99
CA VAL A 11 10.55 -2.97 -14.05
C VAL A 11 11.96 -2.50 -14.43
N ALA A 12 12.34 -2.71 -15.69
CA ALA A 12 13.68 -2.40 -16.15
C ALA A 12 14.01 -0.92 -15.91
N PRO A 13 15.23 -0.57 -15.48
CA PRO A 13 15.63 0.83 -15.26
C PRO A 13 15.56 1.70 -16.52
N GLU A 14 15.50 1.07 -17.70
CA GLU A 14 15.37 1.72 -19.01
C GLU A 14 13.91 2.05 -19.37
N SER A 15 12.92 1.35 -18.79
CA SER A 15 11.50 1.73 -18.89
C SER A 15 11.16 2.78 -17.82
N ARG A 16 11.71 3.98 -18.00
CA ARG A 16 11.39 5.17 -17.17
C ARG A 16 9.93 5.66 -17.35
N VAL A 17 9.19 5.02 -18.24
CA VAL A 17 7.75 5.20 -18.41
C VAL A 17 7.11 3.95 -17.80
N PRO A 18 6.26 4.07 -16.76
CA PRO A 18 5.51 2.91 -16.29
C PRO A 18 4.68 2.32 -17.44
N GLY A 19 4.41 1.03 -17.37
CA GLY A 19 3.60 0.32 -18.36
C GLY A 19 2.21 0.92 -18.59
N GLU A 20 1.44 0.31 -19.49
CA GLU A 20 0.11 0.72 -19.96
C GLU A 20 -0.98 0.89 -18.87
N HIS A 21 -0.64 0.74 -17.58
CA HIS A 21 -1.54 0.56 -16.43
C HIS A 21 -1.64 1.77 -15.46
N VAL A 22 -0.93 2.88 -15.72
CA VAL A 22 -1.06 4.12 -14.91
C VAL A 22 -2.09 5.08 -15.50
N SER A 23 -2.85 5.76 -14.63
CA SER A 23 -3.76 6.81 -15.07
C SER A 23 -3.00 8.03 -15.61
N ALA A 24 -3.64 8.79 -16.51
CA ALA A 24 -3.11 10.07 -16.98
C ALA A 24 -2.81 11.04 -15.83
N ARG A 25 -3.58 10.96 -14.74
CA ARG A 25 -3.40 11.75 -13.52
C ARG A 25 -2.11 11.41 -12.79
N TRP A 26 -1.80 10.12 -12.66
CA TRP A 26 -0.51 9.71 -12.10
C TRP A 26 0.64 10.25 -12.95
N ALA A 27 0.54 10.15 -14.28
CA ALA A 27 1.57 10.66 -15.18
C ALA A 27 1.72 12.19 -15.11
N GLU A 28 0.63 12.94 -14.89
CA GLU A 28 0.68 14.38 -14.65
C GLU A 28 1.27 14.73 -13.28
N TRP A 29 0.82 14.06 -12.22
CA TRP A 29 1.37 14.24 -10.88
C TRP A 29 2.87 13.95 -10.87
N ARG A 30 3.30 12.85 -11.49
CA ARG A 30 4.70 12.47 -11.52
C ARG A 30 5.59 13.44 -12.31
N ARG A 31 5.07 14.06 -13.37
CA ARG A 31 5.78 15.12 -14.10
C ARG A 31 5.91 16.42 -13.31
N SER A 32 5.06 16.65 -12.33
CA SER A 32 5.02 17.88 -11.55
C SER A 32 5.67 17.76 -10.17
N VAL A 33 5.76 16.55 -9.61
CA VAL A 33 6.31 16.33 -8.27
C VAL A 33 7.84 16.47 -8.26
N ASP A 34 8.32 17.25 -7.29
CA ASP A 34 9.72 17.30 -6.88
C ASP A 34 9.90 16.33 -5.72
N LEU A 35 10.63 15.23 -5.95
CA LEU A 35 10.79 14.16 -4.96
C LEU A 35 11.57 14.58 -3.72
N ASP A 36 12.47 15.57 -3.85
CA ASP A 36 13.21 16.10 -2.69
C ASP A 36 12.26 16.87 -1.77
N LYS A 37 11.36 17.68 -2.36
CA LYS A 37 10.31 18.38 -1.61
C LYS A 37 9.24 17.46 -1.06
N TYR A 38 8.91 16.39 -1.79
CA TYR A 38 7.94 15.37 -1.36
C TYR A 38 8.37 14.74 -0.03
N ASP A 39 9.65 14.34 0.07
CA ASP A 39 10.21 13.76 1.28
C ASP A 39 10.32 14.80 2.41
N ALA A 40 10.83 15.99 2.11
CA ALA A 40 11.02 17.05 3.09
C ALA A 40 9.71 17.51 3.74
N ARG A 41 8.57 17.39 3.03
CA ARG A 41 7.25 17.70 3.59
C ARG A 41 6.95 16.86 4.82
N TRP A 42 7.21 15.55 4.76
CA TRP A 42 6.93 14.64 5.86
C TRP A 42 7.87 14.88 7.04
N GLU A 43 9.15 15.10 6.78
CA GLU A 43 10.13 15.47 7.81
C GLU A 43 9.76 16.78 8.50
N SER A 44 9.30 17.78 7.74
CA SER A 44 8.84 19.05 8.28
C SER A 44 7.58 18.91 9.14
N MET A 45 6.64 18.05 8.76
CA MET A 45 5.43 17.78 9.57
C MET A 45 5.81 17.05 10.87
N ALA A 46 6.69 16.05 10.79
CA ALA A 46 7.19 15.32 11.94
C ALA A 46 7.94 16.25 12.92
N ALA A 47 8.79 17.15 12.40
CA ALA A 47 9.52 18.14 13.21
C ALA A 47 8.60 19.14 13.92
N ARG A 48 7.36 19.33 13.43
CA ARG A 48 6.32 20.13 14.06
C ARG A 48 5.47 19.35 15.08
N GLY A 49 5.77 18.07 15.30
CA GLY A 49 5.04 17.19 16.21
C GLY A 49 3.68 16.72 15.68
N GLU A 50 3.44 16.87 14.36
CA GLU A 50 2.22 16.36 13.73
C GLU A 50 2.32 14.83 13.59
N SER A 51 1.21 14.12 13.77
CA SER A 51 1.18 12.66 13.56
C SER A 51 1.32 12.36 12.07
N VAL A 52 2.53 11.98 11.67
CA VAL A 52 2.86 11.57 10.30
C VAL A 52 2.78 10.07 10.09
N HIS A 53 2.31 9.31 11.09
CA HIS A 53 2.30 7.84 11.09
C HIS A 53 0.97 7.26 11.57
N GLY A 54 -0.15 7.98 11.38
CA GLY A 54 -1.47 7.48 11.74
C GLY A 54 -1.76 6.10 11.15
N GLU A 55 -1.25 5.80 9.96
CA GLU A 55 -1.36 4.48 9.34
C GLU A 55 -0.61 3.41 10.12
N ALA A 56 0.62 3.68 10.56
CA ALA A 56 1.40 2.75 11.35
C ALA A 56 0.76 2.48 12.72
N ASP A 57 0.13 3.50 13.32
CA ASP A 57 -0.59 3.36 14.59
C ASP A 57 -1.89 2.56 14.42
N ALA A 58 -2.61 2.75 13.32
CA ALA A 58 -3.75 1.92 12.94
C ALA A 58 -3.35 0.45 12.78
N LEU A 59 -2.27 0.20 12.03
CA LEU A 59 -1.74 -1.14 11.84
C LEU A 59 -1.30 -1.75 13.18
N ALA A 60 -0.67 -1.00 14.07
CA ALA A 60 -0.31 -1.50 15.40
C ALA A 60 -1.53 -1.93 16.22
N ARG A 61 -2.68 -1.22 16.11
CA ARG A 61 -3.94 -1.66 16.74
C ARG A 61 -4.44 -2.96 16.12
N LEU A 62 -4.48 -3.05 14.79
CA LEU A 62 -4.86 -4.29 14.09
C LEU A 62 -3.93 -5.46 14.46
N VAL A 63 -2.62 -5.24 14.56
CA VAL A 63 -1.65 -6.28 14.96
C VAL A 63 -1.96 -6.83 16.35
N ARG A 64 -2.25 -5.96 17.32
CA ARG A 64 -2.62 -6.42 18.66
C ARG A 64 -3.94 -7.18 18.66
N ASP A 65 -4.96 -6.61 18.03
CA ASP A 65 -6.34 -7.06 18.20
C ASP A 65 -6.64 -8.30 17.33
N HIS A 66 -6.01 -8.41 16.15
CA HIS A 66 -6.22 -9.52 15.21
C HIS A 66 -5.11 -10.58 15.25
N PHE A 67 -3.87 -10.18 15.54
CA PHE A 67 -2.70 -11.09 15.49
C PHE A 67 -2.04 -11.32 16.86
N GLY A 68 -2.61 -10.80 17.95
CA GLY A 68 -2.06 -10.99 19.30
C GLY A 68 -0.73 -10.28 19.56
N GLY A 69 -0.38 -9.27 18.76
CA GLY A 69 0.83 -8.45 18.98
C GLY A 69 2.14 -9.04 18.46
N ARG A 70 2.10 -10.16 17.71
CA ARG A 70 3.33 -10.76 17.16
C ARG A 70 3.93 -9.93 16.02
N ALA A 71 5.22 -10.14 15.75
CA ALA A 71 5.86 -9.66 14.53
C ALA A 71 5.20 -10.29 13.30
N LEU A 72 5.06 -9.49 12.24
CA LEU A 72 4.32 -9.82 11.02
C LEU A 72 5.21 -9.66 9.80
N THR A 73 4.86 -10.35 8.71
CA THR A 73 5.36 -10.06 7.37
C THR A 73 4.39 -9.13 6.66
N VAL A 74 4.86 -7.95 6.28
CA VAL A 74 4.02 -6.86 5.73
C VAL A 74 4.45 -6.49 4.31
N LEU A 75 3.48 -6.34 3.41
CA LEU A 75 3.67 -5.70 2.10
C LEU A 75 3.19 -4.25 2.18
N ASP A 76 4.10 -3.29 2.00
CA ASP A 76 3.76 -1.89 1.76
C ASP A 76 3.55 -1.71 0.23
N ALA A 77 2.29 -1.77 -0.19
CA ALA A 77 1.88 -1.76 -1.59
C ALA A 77 1.66 -0.32 -2.06
N GLY A 78 2.48 0.13 -3.02
CA GLY A 78 2.58 1.55 -3.39
C GLY A 78 3.33 2.37 -2.34
N CYS A 79 4.51 1.87 -1.93
CA CYS A 79 5.25 2.36 -0.77
C CYS A 79 5.89 3.75 -0.96
N GLY A 80 5.92 4.28 -2.19
CA GLY A 80 6.63 5.50 -2.53
C GLY A 80 8.09 5.47 -2.05
N THR A 81 8.51 6.52 -1.35
CA THR A 81 9.86 6.62 -0.78
C THR A 81 10.05 5.87 0.56
N GLY A 82 9.08 5.01 0.93
CA GLY A 82 9.20 4.06 2.03
C GLY A 82 8.79 4.56 3.42
N ARG A 83 8.08 5.71 3.54
CA ARG A 83 7.72 6.31 4.85
C ARG A 83 7.07 5.30 5.81
N LEU A 84 6.04 4.60 5.34
CA LEU A 84 5.30 3.65 6.17
C LEU A 84 6.13 2.38 6.40
N GLY A 85 6.65 1.78 5.35
CA GLY A 85 7.47 0.57 5.45
C GLY A 85 8.65 0.70 6.41
N ILE A 86 9.35 1.84 6.41
CA ILE A 86 10.48 2.10 7.33
C ILE A 86 9.98 2.15 8.78
N GLU A 87 8.85 2.79 9.05
CA GLU A 87 8.29 2.85 10.40
C GLU A 87 7.80 1.48 10.88
N LEU A 88 7.23 0.66 9.99
CA LEU A 88 6.80 -0.71 10.33
C LEU A 88 7.99 -1.63 10.61
N ASP A 89 9.09 -1.51 9.85
CA ASP A 89 10.34 -2.23 10.10
C ASP A 89 10.94 -1.83 11.47
N ARG A 90 10.97 -0.53 11.77
CA ARG A 90 11.39 -0.01 13.09
C ARG A 90 10.54 -0.55 14.25
N ARG A 91 9.26 -0.85 13.99
CA ARG A 91 8.34 -1.48 14.95
C ARG A 91 8.50 -3.00 15.06
N GLY A 92 9.44 -3.59 14.32
CA GLY A 92 9.81 -5.01 14.42
C GLY A 92 9.07 -5.93 13.44
N HIS A 93 8.39 -5.38 12.43
CA HIS A 93 7.80 -6.16 11.35
C HIS A 93 8.85 -6.44 10.26
N ARG A 94 8.67 -7.53 9.52
CA ARG A 94 9.44 -7.77 8.30
C ARG A 94 8.70 -7.15 7.13
N VAL A 95 9.30 -6.12 6.54
CA VAL A 95 8.64 -5.34 5.48
C VAL A 95 9.23 -5.66 4.11
N ILE A 96 8.34 -5.76 3.12
CA ILE A 96 8.67 -5.66 1.70
C ILE A 96 7.89 -4.47 1.15
N GLY A 97 8.56 -3.55 0.48
CA GLY A 97 7.93 -2.41 -0.16
C GLY A 97 7.96 -2.54 -1.68
N VAL A 98 6.83 -2.24 -2.30
CA VAL A 98 6.69 -2.25 -3.75
C VAL A 98 6.07 -0.96 -4.23
N ASP A 99 6.59 -0.40 -5.30
CA ASP A 99 6.05 0.76 -5.99
C ASP A 99 6.34 0.63 -7.48
N LEU A 100 5.53 1.26 -8.31
CA LEU A 100 5.72 1.23 -9.75
C LEU A 100 6.84 2.18 -10.21
N ASP A 101 7.16 3.20 -9.40
CA ASP A 101 8.16 4.21 -9.73
C ASP A 101 9.58 3.81 -9.27
N PRO A 102 10.50 3.51 -10.19
CA PRO A 102 11.87 3.13 -9.84
C PRO A 102 12.64 4.23 -9.10
N ASP A 103 12.35 5.52 -9.35
CA ASP A 103 13.02 6.63 -8.66
C ASP A 103 12.59 6.72 -7.19
N MET A 104 11.32 6.40 -6.89
CA MET A 104 10.81 6.31 -5.52
C MET A 104 11.48 5.16 -4.77
N ILE A 105 11.59 3.99 -5.43
CA ILE A 105 12.23 2.80 -4.88
C ILE A 105 13.72 3.03 -4.63
N GLU A 106 14.42 3.73 -5.52
CA GLU A 106 15.83 4.08 -5.29
C GLU A 106 16.00 4.91 -4.00
N ARG A 107 15.11 5.88 -3.78
CA ARG A 107 15.11 6.70 -2.56
C ARG A 107 14.78 5.88 -1.32
N ALA A 108 13.76 5.03 -1.37
CA ALA A 108 13.41 4.12 -0.27
C ALA A 108 14.61 3.24 0.11
N ARG A 109 15.29 2.67 -0.89
CA ARG A 109 16.49 1.84 -0.70
C ARG A 109 17.67 2.61 -0.10
N ARG A 110 17.86 3.88 -0.49
CA ARG A 110 18.89 4.75 0.11
C ARG A 110 18.59 5.07 1.58
N LYS A 111 17.31 5.29 1.94
CA LYS A 111 16.88 5.58 3.31
C LYS A 111 16.98 4.36 4.23
N ALA A 112 16.60 3.19 3.73
CA ALA A 112 16.57 1.95 4.49
C ALA A 112 17.06 0.77 3.64
N PRO A 113 18.39 0.56 3.54
CA PRO A 113 18.96 -0.51 2.71
C PRO A 113 18.73 -1.93 3.26
N GLY A 114 18.23 -2.06 4.49
CA GLY A 114 17.90 -3.34 5.11
C GLY A 114 16.53 -3.92 4.72
N ILE A 115 15.66 -3.12 4.10
CA ILE A 115 14.32 -3.52 3.67
C ILE A 115 14.35 -3.99 2.19
N GLU A 116 13.55 -5.01 1.86
CA GLU A 116 13.36 -5.48 0.49
C GLU A 116 12.47 -4.47 -0.29
N TRP A 117 13.04 -3.76 -1.27
CA TRP A 117 12.33 -2.77 -2.09
C TRP A 117 12.33 -3.15 -3.58
N HIS A 118 11.17 -3.16 -4.23
CA HIS A 118 11.03 -3.55 -5.64
C HIS A 118 10.23 -2.54 -6.46
N ALA A 119 10.76 -2.23 -7.65
CA ALA A 119 10.06 -1.42 -8.65
C ALA A 119 9.21 -2.36 -9.53
N VAL A 120 7.94 -2.52 -9.20
CA VAL A 120 7.02 -3.51 -9.80
C VAL A 120 5.59 -2.99 -9.86
N ASP A 121 4.82 -3.44 -10.84
CA ASP A 121 3.39 -3.16 -10.94
C ASP A 121 2.59 -4.09 -10.01
N LEU A 122 1.80 -3.52 -9.11
CA LEU A 122 0.92 -4.26 -8.19
C LEU A 122 -0.06 -5.20 -8.92
N ALA A 123 -0.50 -4.86 -10.13
CA ALA A 123 -1.42 -5.69 -10.90
C ALA A 123 -0.77 -6.98 -11.44
N THR A 124 0.56 -7.00 -11.55
CA THR A 124 1.33 -8.15 -12.09
C THR A 124 2.39 -8.68 -11.13
N PHE A 125 2.57 -8.05 -9.97
CA PHE A 125 3.53 -8.45 -8.96
C PHE A 125 3.30 -9.89 -8.50
N THR A 126 4.34 -10.70 -8.59
CA THR A 126 4.31 -12.10 -8.15
C THR A 126 5.46 -12.38 -7.20
N THR A 127 5.16 -13.21 -6.19
CA THR A 127 6.14 -13.77 -5.27
C THR A 127 5.61 -15.06 -4.68
N ASP A 128 6.51 -15.94 -4.26
CA ASP A 128 6.18 -17.14 -3.49
C ASP A 128 5.83 -16.82 -2.02
N ARG A 129 6.14 -15.60 -1.55
CA ARG A 129 5.82 -15.16 -0.18
C ARG A 129 4.31 -14.97 0.02
N ARG A 130 3.88 -15.03 1.28
CA ARG A 130 2.55 -14.62 1.74
C ARG A 130 2.71 -13.58 2.84
N PHE A 131 1.72 -12.69 2.94
CA PHE A 131 1.78 -11.54 3.83
C PHE A 131 0.67 -11.61 4.88
N ASP A 132 1.04 -11.37 6.14
CA ASP A 132 0.06 -11.25 7.23
C ASP A 132 -0.78 -9.98 7.06
N ILE A 133 -0.14 -8.88 6.62
CA ILE A 133 -0.80 -7.63 6.27
C ILE A 133 -0.28 -7.14 4.92
N ILE A 134 -1.20 -6.72 4.06
CA ILE A 134 -0.89 -5.91 2.88
C ILE A 134 -1.53 -4.55 3.09
N VAL A 135 -0.76 -3.47 2.98
CA VAL A 135 -1.25 -2.10 3.20
C VAL A 135 -1.04 -1.22 1.98
N MET A 136 -2.10 -0.53 1.55
CA MET A 136 -2.07 0.55 0.57
C MET A 136 -2.37 1.87 1.30
N ALA A 137 -1.32 2.51 1.81
CA ALA A 137 -1.41 3.75 2.59
C ALA A 137 -1.22 5.01 1.73
N GLY A 138 -1.89 5.06 0.59
CA GLY A 138 -1.84 6.17 -0.34
C GLY A 138 -2.99 6.12 -1.34
N ASN A 139 -3.10 7.16 -2.16
CA ASN A 139 -4.17 7.31 -3.16
C ASN A 139 -4.00 6.40 -4.39
N ILE A 140 -3.38 5.23 -4.23
CA ILE A 140 -3.14 4.23 -5.28
C ILE A 140 -4.43 3.91 -6.04
N PRO A 141 -5.58 3.65 -5.39
CA PRO A 141 -6.82 3.33 -6.12
C PRO A 141 -7.27 4.44 -7.09
N ASN A 142 -6.95 5.71 -6.78
CA ASN A 142 -7.26 6.88 -7.62
C ASN A 142 -6.22 7.13 -8.72
N PHE A 143 -5.08 6.45 -8.69
CA PHE A 143 -4.00 6.58 -9.67
C PHE A 143 -3.93 5.43 -10.68
N CYS A 144 -4.67 4.34 -10.46
CA CYS A 144 -4.81 3.23 -11.39
C CYS A 144 -5.62 3.62 -12.64
N ALA A 145 -5.30 3.02 -13.79
CA ALA A 145 -6.21 3.06 -14.93
C ALA A 145 -7.54 2.36 -14.59
N PRO A 146 -8.69 2.83 -15.11
CA PRO A 146 -9.98 2.17 -14.85
C PRO A 146 -9.94 0.68 -15.19
N GLY A 147 -10.28 -0.16 -14.22
CA GLY A 147 -10.30 -1.62 -14.34
C GLY A 147 -9.05 -2.32 -13.80
N ASP A 148 -7.92 -1.62 -13.66
CA ASP A 148 -6.73 -2.19 -13.03
C ASP A 148 -6.88 -2.30 -11.50
N GLN A 149 -7.80 -1.55 -10.88
CA GLN A 149 -8.11 -1.70 -9.45
C GLN A 149 -8.54 -3.13 -9.11
N ALA A 150 -9.46 -3.72 -9.89
CA ALA A 150 -9.92 -5.09 -9.67
C ALA A 150 -8.79 -6.11 -9.81
N ARG A 151 -7.86 -5.88 -10.75
CA ARG A 151 -6.67 -6.73 -10.95
C ARG A 151 -5.71 -6.63 -9.76
N ILE A 152 -5.50 -5.42 -9.24
CA ILE A 152 -4.69 -5.20 -8.04
C ILE A 152 -5.33 -5.88 -6.84
N VAL A 153 -6.63 -5.66 -6.58
CA VAL A 153 -7.34 -6.29 -5.46
C VAL A 153 -7.25 -7.82 -5.54
N ALA A 154 -7.50 -8.39 -6.71
CA ALA A 154 -7.38 -9.83 -6.93
C ALA A 154 -5.95 -10.35 -6.68
N ASN A 155 -4.93 -9.63 -7.16
CA ASN A 155 -3.55 -10.03 -6.96
C ASN A 155 -3.12 -9.91 -5.49
N LEU A 156 -3.49 -8.83 -4.80
CA LEU A 156 -3.20 -8.66 -3.37
C LEU A 156 -3.91 -9.71 -2.52
N ALA A 157 -5.18 -10.02 -2.82
CA ALA A 157 -5.92 -11.09 -2.16
C ALA A 157 -5.19 -12.45 -2.27
N ARG A 158 -4.63 -12.77 -3.45
CA ARG A 158 -3.84 -14.00 -3.67
C ARG A 158 -2.54 -14.05 -2.86
N LEU A 159 -1.96 -12.89 -2.55
CA LEU A 159 -0.70 -12.76 -1.80
C LEU A 159 -0.91 -12.73 -0.28
N LEU A 160 -2.15 -12.57 0.20
CA LEU A 160 -2.44 -12.66 1.63
C LEU A 160 -2.21 -14.08 2.16
N ALA A 161 -1.64 -14.16 3.36
CA ALA A 161 -1.68 -15.37 4.16
C ALA A 161 -3.13 -15.66 4.62
N PRO A 162 -3.47 -16.93 4.92
CA PRO A 162 -4.72 -17.26 5.59
C PRO A 162 -4.92 -16.42 6.86
N GLY A 163 -6.11 -15.86 7.04
CA GLY A 163 -6.41 -14.93 8.14
C GLY A 163 -5.70 -13.57 8.07
N GLY A 164 -5.00 -13.27 6.97
CA GLY A 164 -4.32 -11.99 6.76
C GLY A 164 -5.27 -10.82 6.48
N LEU A 165 -4.78 -9.59 6.60
CA LEU A 165 -5.55 -8.36 6.36
C LEU A 165 -5.04 -7.58 5.14
N LEU A 166 -5.94 -7.18 4.27
CA LEU A 166 -5.72 -6.15 3.25
C LEU A 166 -6.30 -4.83 3.76
N VAL A 167 -5.45 -3.82 3.92
CA VAL A 167 -5.80 -2.50 4.44
C VAL A 167 -5.54 -1.44 3.37
N ALA A 168 -6.54 -0.65 3.00
CA ALA A 168 -6.37 0.40 2.00
C ALA A 168 -6.98 1.70 2.49
N GLY A 169 -6.25 2.80 2.39
CA GLY A 169 -6.74 4.14 2.72
C GLY A 169 -6.56 5.12 1.58
N TRP A 170 -7.64 5.78 1.15
CA TRP A 170 -7.61 6.74 0.03
C TRP A 170 -8.78 7.71 0.05
N SER A 171 -8.65 8.81 -0.70
CA SER A 171 -9.71 9.81 -0.84
C SER A 171 -10.90 9.32 -1.68
N GLN A 172 -12.11 9.54 -1.17
CA GLN A 172 -13.39 9.25 -1.82
C GLN A 172 -13.82 10.44 -2.69
N GLU A 173 -13.20 10.59 -3.86
CA GLU A 173 -13.44 11.74 -4.74
C GLU A 173 -14.81 11.68 -5.42
N SER A 174 -15.44 12.82 -5.69
CA SER A 174 -16.77 12.88 -6.32
C SER A 174 -16.75 12.89 -7.87
N ARG A 175 -15.72 12.33 -8.50
CA ARG A 175 -15.60 12.27 -9.98
C ARG A 175 -16.28 11.02 -10.53
N ALA A 176 -16.70 11.07 -11.79
CA ALA A 176 -17.44 9.98 -12.44
C ALA A 176 -16.69 8.64 -12.52
N ASP A 177 -15.35 8.69 -12.55
CA ASP A 177 -14.43 7.54 -12.61
C ASP A 177 -13.77 7.24 -11.25
N SER A 178 -14.29 7.81 -10.16
CA SER A 178 -13.72 7.60 -8.82
C SER A 178 -13.94 6.17 -8.36
N TYR A 179 -12.92 5.64 -7.73
CA TYR A 179 -12.97 4.30 -7.16
C TYR A 179 -13.33 4.40 -5.68
N HIS A 180 -14.50 3.89 -5.33
CA HIS A 180 -15.09 4.06 -4.00
C HIS A 180 -14.95 2.82 -3.12
N ALA A 181 -15.14 3.02 -1.81
CA ALA A 181 -15.01 1.95 -0.82
C ALA A 181 -15.91 0.74 -1.12
N ASP A 182 -17.14 0.96 -1.60
CA ASP A 182 -18.07 -0.09 -1.98
C ASP A 182 -17.53 -1.00 -3.11
N ARG A 183 -16.87 -0.41 -4.12
CA ARG A 183 -16.21 -1.14 -5.21
C ARG A 183 -15.04 -1.97 -4.70
N PHE A 184 -14.20 -1.40 -3.83
CA PHE A 184 -13.09 -2.12 -3.19
C PHE A 184 -13.57 -3.31 -2.36
N ILE A 185 -14.64 -3.12 -1.58
CA ILE A 185 -15.25 -4.18 -0.78
C ILE A 185 -15.79 -5.28 -1.69
N ALA A 186 -16.57 -4.93 -2.71
CA ALA A 186 -17.14 -5.91 -3.64
C ALA A 186 -16.07 -6.72 -4.40
N GLU A 187 -14.98 -6.07 -4.82
CA GLU A 187 -13.85 -6.73 -5.48
C GLU A 187 -13.09 -7.64 -4.50
N GLY A 188 -12.95 -7.24 -3.25
CA GLY A 188 -12.40 -8.09 -2.19
C GLY A 188 -13.26 -9.32 -1.91
N GLU A 189 -14.58 -9.15 -1.79
CA GLU A 189 -15.54 -10.23 -1.58
C GLU A 189 -15.53 -11.23 -2.74
N ALA A 190 -15.44 -10.75 -3.99
CA ALA A 190 -15.26 -11.59 -5.16
C ALA A 190 -13.97 -12.43 -5.13
N ASN A 191 -12.98 -12.00 -4.33
CA ASN A 191 -11.71 -12.69 -4.10
C ASN A 191 -11.62 -13.33 -2.71
N SER A 192 -12.77 -13.73 -2.14
CA SER A 192 -12.86 -14.47 -0.87
C SER A 192 -12.31 -13.73 0.35
N LEU A 193 -12.30 -12.40 0.31
CA LEU A 193 -12.13 -11.57 1.49
C LEU A 193 -13.50 -11.23 2.11
N ALA A 194 -13.50 -10.76 3.34
CA ALA A 194 -14.67 -10.22 4.02
C ALA A 194 -14.36 -8.85 4.59
N LEU A 195 -15.33 -7.94 4.57
CA LEU A 195 -15.20 -6.66 5.25
C LEU A 195 -15.04 -6.89 6.76
N ALA A 196 -13.90 -6.50 7.30
CA ALA A 196 -13.64 -6.52 8.74
C ALA A 196 -13.96 -5.17 9.38
N SER A 197 -13.60 -4.06 8.72
CA SER A 197 -13.85 -2.70 9.21
C SER A 197 -13.78 -1.67 8.08
N ALA A 198 -14.47 -0.55 8.25
CA ALA A 198 -14.32 0.64 7.42
C ALA A 198 -14.30 1.90 8.31
N TRP A 199 -13.33 2.78 8.06
CA TRP A 199 -13.10 4.00 8.83
C TRP A 199 -13.02 5.22 7.92
N LYS A 200 -13.28 6.41 8.44
CA LYS A 200 -13.07 7.67 7.69
C LYS A 200 -11.67 8.27 7.83
N ASN A 201 -10.86 7.70 8.70
CA ASN A 201 -9.47 8.11 8.93
C ASN A 201 -8.68 6.95 9.51
N TRP A 202 -7.37 7.14 9.67
CA TRP A 202 -6.49 6.15 10.26
C TRP A 202 -6.57 6.09 11.80
N ASP A 203 -7.38 6.93 12.46
CA ASP A 203 -7.62 6.84 13.90
C ASP A 203 -8.65 5.75 14.25
N GLY A 204 -9.40 5.27 13.25
CA GLY A 204 -10.38 4.20 13.41
C GLY A 204 -11.81 4.68 13.60
N ASP A 205 -12.08 5.96 13.34
CA ASP A 205 -13.43 6.51 13.40
C ASP A 205 -14.33 5.87 12.33
N ALA A 206 -15.55 5.49 12.70
CA ALA A 206 -16.48 4.83 11.79
C ALA A 206 -16.68 5.62 10.48
N PHE A 207 -16.68 4.90 9.36
CA PHE A 207 -16.93 5.49 8.04
C PHE A 207 -18.39 5.99 7.93
N ASP A 208 -18.56 7.21 7.40
CA ASP A 208 -19.83 7.95 7.33
C ASP A 208 -20.01 8.66 5.97
N ASP A 209 -19.54 8.03 4.88
CA ASP A 209 -19.50 8.62 3.53
C ASP A 209 -18.61 9.87 3.42
N SER A 210 -17.63 9.97 4.32
CA SER A 210 -16.57 10.99 4.29
C SER A 210 -15.74 10.97 3.00
N ASP A 211 -15.00 12.05 2.76
CA ASP A 211 -14.08 12.24 1.64
C ASP A 211 -12.79 11.39 1.72
N TYR A 212 -12.65 10.57 2.77
CA TYR A 212 -11.57 9.62 2.94
C TYR A 212 -12.12 8.33 3.54
N ALA A 213 -11.62 7.19 3.04
CA ALA A 213 -11.95 5.88 3.59
C ALA A 213 -10.67 5.12 3.92
N VAL A 214 -10.71 4.33 4.99
CA VAL A 214 -9.78 3.24 5.27
C VAL A 214 -10.60 1.97 5.36
N VAL A 215 -10.39 1.04 4.44
CA VAL A 215 -11.10 -0.24 4.41
C VAL A 215 -10.15 -1.36 4.80
N VAL A 216 -10.61 -2.21 5.73
CA VAL A 216 -9.91 -3.41 6.19
C VAL A 216 -10.71 -4.62 5.73
N LEU A 217 -10.09 -5.45 4.89
CA LEU A 217 -10.62 -6.72 4.42
C LEU A 217 -9.80 -7.86 5.03
N ALA A 218 -10.47 -8.90 5.54
CA ALA A 218 -9.84 -10.08 6.09
C ALA A 218 -9.97 -11.28 5.13
N GLY A 219 -8.90 -12.04 4.96
CA GLY A 219 -8.96 -13.35 4.31
C GLY A 219 -9.86 -14.30 5.10
N ARG A 220 -10.74 -15.02 4.41
CA ARG A 220 -11.52 -16.09 5.03
C ARG A 220 -10.62 -17.29 5.32
N ASP A 221 -10.86 -17.96 6.45
CA ASP A 221 -10.22 -19.22 6.82
C ASP A 221 -10.62 -20.39 5.90
#